data_AF-A0A842WJU1-F1
#
_entry.id   AF-A0A842WJU1-F1
#
_cell.length_a   1.000
_cell.length_b   1.000
_cell.length_c   1.000
_cell.angle_alpha   90.00
_cell.angle_beta   90.00
_cell.angle_gamma   90.00
#
_symmetry.space_group_name_H-M   'P 1'
#
loop_
_entity.id
_entity.type
_entity.pdbx_description
1 polymer ?
#
loop_
_entity_poly.entity_id
_entity_poly.type
_entity_poly.pdbx_seq_one_letter_code
_entity_poly.pdbx_strand_id
1 'polypeptide(L)' 'MEFEEEDSFTANSELRYITLELMRLAEKRNIPFEQMAEEYIQNTFHLKKLIEERDLPEKAFKNKNGIGYP' A
#
# COMPACT_ATOMS: atom_id res chain seq x y z
N MET A 1 -0.79 -28.76 -2.12
CA MET A 1 -2.00 -28.64 -2.95
C MET A 1 -3.13 -28.03 -2.12
N GLU A 2 -3.52 -28.61 -0.98
CA GLU A 2 -4.58 -28.04 -0.10
C GLU A 2 -4.26 -26.62 0.44
N PHE A 3 -3.01 -26.34 0.84
CA PHE A 3 -2.58 -25.01 1.31
C PHE A 3 -2.61 -23.90 0.23
N GLU A 4 -2.30 -24.23 -1.03
CA GLU A 4 -2.30 -23.24 -2.13
C GLU A 4 -3.73 -22.85 -2.54
N GLU A 5 -4.68 -23.78 -2.38
CA GLU A 5 -6.10 -23.54 -2.64
C GLU A 5 -6.74 -22.64 -1.56
N GLU A 6 -6.38 -22.84 -0.28
CA GLU A 6 -6.82 -21.97 0.82
C GLU A 6 -6.28 -20.53 0.69
N ASP A 7 -5.00 -20.37 0.33
CA ASP A 7 -4.39 -19.06 0.10
C ASP A 7 -5.06 -18.34 -1.08
N SER A 8 -5.35 -19.08 -2.17
CA SER A 8 -6.06 -18.52 -3.33
C SER A 8 -7.50 -18.12 -3.00
N PHE A 9 -8.23 -18.95 -2.26
CA PHE A 9 -9.58 -18.63 -1.82
C PHE A 9 -9.62 -17.37 -0.94
N THR A 10 -8.66 -17.25 -0.02
CA THR A 10 -8.53 -16.10 0.86
C THR A 10 -8.19 -14.84 0.06
N ALA A 11 -7.19 -14.89 -0.80
CA ALA A 11 -6.82 -13.78 -1.68
C ALA A 11 -7.99 -13.32 -2.59
N ASN A 12 -8.76 -14.27 -3.12
CA ASN A 12 -9.94 -13.98 -3.93
C ASN A 12 -11.02 -13.25 -3.12
N SER A 13 -11.21 -13.63 -1.84
CA SER A 13 -12.16 -12.99 -0.95
C SER A 13 -11.75 -11.55 -0.59
N GLU A 14 -10.46 -11.31 -0.36
CA GLU A 14 -9.90 -9.99 -0.07
C GLU A 14 -9.99 -9.07 -1.30
N LEU A 15 -9.61 -9.55 -2.48
CA LEU A 15 -9.72 -8.78 -3.72
C LEU A 15 -11.17 -8.40 -4.02
N ARG A 16 -12.13 -9.31 -3.79
CA ARG A 16 -13.55 -9.00 -3.94
C ARG A 16 -13.99 -7.91 -2.96
N TYR A 17 -13.57 -8.00 -1.71
CA TYR A 17 -13.89 -6.98 -0.71
C TYR A 17 -13.32 -5.61 -1.08
N ILE A 18 -12.03 -5.54 -1.43
CA ILE A 18 -11.36 -4.30 -1.85
C ILE A 18 -12.07 -3.71 -3.07
N THR A 19 -12.41 -4.53 -4.07
CA THR A 19 -13.12 -4.08 -5.28
C THR A 19 -14.45 -3.43 -4.93
N LEU A 20 -15.26 -4.03 -4.05
CA LEU A 20 -16.55 -3.47 -3.65
C LEU A 20 -16.40 -2.14 -2.90
N GLU A 21 -15.40 -2.01 -2.03
CA GLU A 21 -15.13 -0.75 -1.33
C GLU A 21 -14.69 0.35 -2.29
N LEU A 22 -13.80 0.04 -3.24
CA LEU A 22 -13.36 0.99 -4.24
C LEU A 22 -14.50 1.44 -5.15
N MET A 23 -15.40 0.54 -5.55
CA MET A 23 -16.62 0.90 -6.29
C MET A 23 -17.53 1.85 -5.50
N ARG A 24 -17.76 1.56 -4.20
CA ARG A 24 -18.55 2.43 -3.31
C ARG A 24 -17.93 3.82 -3.19
N LEU A 25 -16.61 3.91 -3.07
CA LEU A 25 -15.89 5.18 -2.99
C LEU A 25 -15.92 5.95 -4.32
N ALA A 26 -15.79 5.24 -5.46
CA ALA A 26 -15.90 5.81 -6.79
C ALA A 26 -17.28 6.42 -7.03
N GLU A 27 -18.34 5.69 -6.68
CA GLU A 27 -19.73 6.17 -6.73
C GLU A 27 -19.92 7.42 -5.85
N LYS A 28 -19.46 7.37 -4.59
CA LYS A 28 -19.56 8.50 -3.64
C LYS A 28 -18.83 9.76 -4.15
N ARG A 29 -17.71 9.60 -4.86
CA ARG A 29 -16.92 10.71 -5.42
C ARG A 29 -17.32 11.08 -6.85
N ASN A 30 -18.24 10.34 -7.46
CA ASN A 30 -18.64 10.47 -8.85
C ASN A 30 -17.45 10.46 -9.82
N ILE A 31 -16.55 9.49 -9.65
CA ILE A 31 -15.40 9.25 -10.55
C ILE A 31 -15.45 7.81 -11.09
N PRO A 32 -14.80 7.52 -12.24
CA PRO A 32 -14.67 6.16 -12.73
C PRO A 32 -13.96 5.25 -11.72
N PHE A 33 -14.36 3.97 -11.69
CA PHE A 33 -13.74 2.96 -10.82
C PHE A 33 -12.24 2.83 -11.07
N GLU A 34 -11.83 2.91 -12.34
CA GLU A 34 -10.43 2.83 -12.77
C GLU A 34 -9.58 3.92 -12.12
N GLN A 35 -10.11 5.14 -12.03
CA GLN A 35 -9.43 6.25 -11.37
C GLN A 35 -9.29 5.99 -9.86
N MET A 36 -10.34 5.49 -9.21
CA MET A 36 -10.30 5.16 -7.78
C MET A 36 -9.30 4.03 -7.48
N ALA A 37 -9.23 3.02 -8.35
CA ALA A 37 -8.30 1.90 -8.22
C ALA A 37 -6.84 2.36 -8.38
N GLU A 38 -6.57 3.25 -9.33
CA GLU A 38 -5.24 3.85 -9.49
C GLU A 38 -4.83 4.67 -8.25
N GLU A 39 -5.73 5.51 -7.72
CA GLU A 39 -5.49 6.25 -6.47
C GLU A 39 -5.21 5.30 -5.29
N TYR A 40 -5.96 4.21 -5.17
CA TYR A 40 -5.74 3.19 -4.12
C TYR A 40 -4.34 2.56 -4.20
N ILE A 41 -3.90 2.17 -5.40
CA ILE A 41 -2.57 1.59 -5.62
C ILE A 41 -1.48 2.59 -5.22
N GLN A 42 -1.59 3.84 -5.70
CA GLN A 42 -0.65 4.91 -5.37
C GLN A 42 -0.57 5.17 -3.86
N ASN A 43 -1.72 5.24 -3.18
CA ASN A 43 -1.80 5.43 -1.74
C ASN A 43 -1.18 4.27 -0.97
N THR A 44 -1.37 3.03 -1.43
CA THR A 44 -0.78 1.83 -0.81
C THR A 44 0.74 1.84 -0.91
N PHE A 45 1.29 2.17 -2.08
CA PHE A 45 2.74 2.34 -2.26
C PHE A 45 3.29 3.50 -1.43
N HIS A 46 2.57 4.61 -1.35
CA HIS A 46 2.96 5.75 -0.54
C HIS A 46 2.99 5.39 0.95
N LEU A 47 1.97 4.71 1.45
CA LEU A 47 1.92 4.23 2.83
C LEU A 47 3.08 3.26 3.13
N LYS A 48 3.35 2.31 2.24
CA LYS A 48 4.50 1.40 2.36
C LYS A 48 5.80 2.17 2.51
N LYS A 49 6.03 3.18 1.66
CA LYS A 49 7.21 4.04 1.73
C LYS A 49 7.30 4.79 3.06
N LEU A 50 6.20 5.35 3.56
CA LEU A 50 6.18 6.05 4.85
C LEU A 50 6.52 5.13 6.02
N ILE A 51 6.06 3.87 5.98
CA ILE A 51 6.40 2.85 6.99
C ILE A 51 7.89 2.50 6.91
N GLU A 52 8.39 2.23 5.71
CA GLU A 52 9.82 1.93 5.49
C GLU A 52 10.72 3.08 5.95
N GLU A 53 10.36 4.32 5.65
CA GLU A 53 11.10 5.51 6.08
C GLU A 53 11.03 5.75 7.59
N ARG A 54 9.90 5.41 8.24
CA ARG A 54 9.75 5.48 9.70
C ARG A 54 10.61 4.44 10.40
N ASP A 55 10.72 3.25 9.84
CA ASP A 55 11.47 2.13 10.42
C ASP A 55 12.97 2.18 10.09
N LEU A 56 13.42 3.17 9.31
CA LEU A 56 14.84 3.49 9.16
C LEU A 56 15.36 4.07 10.50
N PRO A 57 16.35 3.42 11.15
CA PRO A 57 16.99 4.01 12.32
C PRO A 57 17.66 5.34 11.93
N GLU A 58 17.60 6.37 12.81
CA GLU A 58 18.24 7.70 12.63
C GLU A 58 19.70 7.65 12.14
N LYS A 59 20.39 6.51 12.32
CA LYS A 59 21.75 6.25 11.85
C LYS A 59 21.89 6.16 10.33
N ALA A 60 20.82 6.00 9.56
CA ALA A 60 20.87 5.99 8.09
C ALA A 60 21.15 7.39 7.47
N PHE A 61 21.04 8.46 8.25
CA PHE A 61 21.29 9.84 7.78
C PHE A 61 22.78 10.26 7.82
N LYS A 62 23.72 9.36 8.14
CA LYS A 62 25.17 9.62 7.98
C LYS A 62 25.75 8.93 6.74
N ASN A 63 25.66 9.59 5.59
CA ASN A 63 26.78 10.06 4.76
C ASN A 63 26.16 10.70 3.50
N LYS A 64 26.46 11.96 3.19
CA LYS A 64 27.37 12.26 2.08
C LYS A 64 28.46 13.29 2.43
N ASN A 65 28.41 13.92 3.62
CA ASN A 65 29.29 15.04 3.98
C ASN A 65 30.08 14.88 5.30
N GLY A 66 30.26 13.67 5.83
CA GLY A 66 31.37 13.39 6.76
C GLY A 66 31.50 14.20 8.05
N ILE A 67 30.42 14.75 8.63
CA ILE A 67 30.48 15.35 9.97
C ILE A 67 29.45 14.69 10.87
N GLY A 68 29.92 13.85 11.77
CA GLY A 68 29.15 13.44 12.94
C GLY A 68 29.20 14.55 13.99
N TYR A 69 28.07 14.85 14.60
CA TYR A 69 28.03 15.63 15.86
C TYR A 69 28.04 14.66 17.07
N PRO A 70 28.55 15.14 18.23
CA PRO A 70 29.13 14.34 19.31
C PRO A 70 28.17 13.39 20.02
#